data_AF-A0A9D1P6X4-F1
#
_entry.id   AF-A0A9D1P6X4-F1
#
_cell.length_a   1.000
_cell.length_b   1.000
_cell.length_c   1.000
_cell.angle_alpha   90.00
_cell.angle_beta   90.00
_cell.angle_gamma   90.00
#
_symmetry.space_group_name_H-M   'P 1'
#
loop_
_entity.id
_entity.type
_entity.pdbx_description
1 polymer ?
#
loop_
_entity_poly.entity_id
_entity_poly.type
_entity_poly.pdbx_seq_one_letter_code
_entity_poly.pdbx_strand_id
1 'polypeptide(L)'
;MAEFDVTLSAVSEAATNIANYTETFREEADATYQAAKTLSEGWEGDASQTFVENMEQLHQWMNEMAATLETYSAQLNKARATYEEADRTAAGNF
;
A
#
# COMPACT_ATOMS: atom_id res chain seq x y z
N MET A 1 16.72 -9.16 -28.72
CA MET A 1 15.64 -9.15 -27.70
C MET A 1 16.20 -8.43 -26.50
N ALA A 2 15.52 -7.39 -25.99
CA ALA A 2 15.87 -6.86 -24.68
C ALA A 2 15.46 -7.93 -23.67
N GLU A 3 16.44 -8.57 -23.04
CA GLU A 3 16.21 -9.53 -21.98
C GLU A 3 15.74 -8.72 -20.77
N PHE A 4 14.44 -8.67 -20.56
CA PHE A 4 13.89 -8.06 -19.35
C PHE A 4 14.29 -8.95 -18.17
N ASP A 5 15.20 -8.45 -17.33
CA ASP A 5 15.72 -9.12 -16.13
C ASP A 5 14.61 -9.41 -15.09
N VAL A 6 13.42 -8.84 -15.29
CA VAL A 6 12.21 -9.06 -14.50
C VAL A 6 11.11 -9.60 -15.40
N THR A 7 10.59 -10.78 -15.06
CA THR A 7 9.49 -11.40 -15.81
C THR A 7 8.17 -10.68 -15.56
N LEU A 8 7.30 -10.65 -16.56
CA LEU A 8 5.98 -10.03 -16.46
C LEU A 8 5.13 -10.63 -15.32
N SER A 9 5.32 -11.93 -15.06
CA SER A 9 4.71 -12.64 -13.94
C SER A 9 5.21 -12.13 -12.59
N ALA A 10 6.52 -11.89 -12.44
CA ALA A 10 7.09 -11.37 -11.19
C ALA A 10 6.60 -9.95 -10.87
N VAL A 11 6.46 -9.08 -11.89
CA VAL A 11 5.89 -7.74 -11.72
C VAL A 11 4.42 -7.82 -11.29
N SER A 12 3.64 -8.72 -11.91
CA SER A 12 2.23 -8.89 -11.56
C SER A 12 2.04 -9.44 -10.15
N GLU A 13 2.83 -10.43 -9.75
CA GLU A 13 2.79 -11.01 -8.41
C GLU A 13 3.18 -9.97 -7.35
N ALA A 14 4.23 -9.18 -7.60
CA ALA A 14 4.63 -8.09 -6.72
C ALA A 14 3.53 -7.04 -6.57
N ALA A 15 2.91 -6.61 -7.68
CA ALA A 15 1.82 -5.63 -7.63
C ALA A 15 0.60 -6.13 -6.85
N THR A 16 0.20 -7.39 -7.05
CA THR A 16 -0.90 -8.02 -6.30
C THR A 16 -0.56 -8.16 -4.82
N ASN A 17 0.64 -8.63 -4.49
CA ASN A 17 1.06 -8.78 -3.09
C ASN A 17 1.09 -7.42 -2.38
N ILE A 18 1.63 -6.38 -3.03
CA ILE A 18 1.66 -5.03 -2.47
C ILE A 18 0.24 -4.49 -2.25
N ALA A 19 -0.67 -4.69 -3.20
CA ALA A 19 -2.06 -4.28 -3.03
C ALA A 19 -2.73 -4.99 -1.83
N ASN A 20 -2.59 -6.31 -1.73
CA ASN A 20 -3.14 -7.09 -0.62
C ASN A 20 -2.56 -6.67 0.73
N TYR A 21 -1.23 -6.51 0.82
CA TYR A 21 -0.58 -6.06 2.05
C TYR A 21 -0.97 -4.62 2.43
N THR A 22 -1.26 -3.77 1.44
CA THR A 22 -1.71 -2.40 1.69
C THR A 22 -3.10 -2.38 2.29
N GLU A 23 -4.00 -3.25 1.82
CA GLU A 23 -5.34 -3.42 2.40
C GLU A 23 -5.25 -3.93 3.85
N THR A 24 -4.51 -5.02 4.09
CA THR A 24 -4.29 -5.54 5.46
C THR A 24 -3.68 -4.48 6.38
N PHE A 25 -2.68 -3.74 5.91
CA PHE A 25 -2.05 -2.67 6.69
C PHE A 25 -3.05 -1.58 7.10
N ARG A 26 -3.98 -1.23 6.20
CA ARG A 26 -4.99 -0.21 6.45
C ARG A 26 -6.03 -0.67 7.48
N GLU A 27 -6.44 -1.93 7.40
CA GLU A 27 -7.33 -2.56 8.39
C GLU A 27 -6.67 -2.64 9.78
N GLU A 28 -5.41 -3.06 9.83
CA GLU A 28 -4.66 -3.14 11.10
C GLU A 28 -4.40 -1.75 11.70
N ALA A 29 -4.17 -0.74 10.86
CA ALA A 29 -4.00 0.66 11.30
C ALA A 29 -5.28 1.20 11.95
N ASP A 30 -6.45 0.98 11.33
CA ASP A 30 -7.73 1.40 11.91
C ASP A 30 -8.04 0.61 13.19
N ALA A 31 -7.85 -0.72 13.18
CA ALA A 31 -8.05 -1.54 14.37
C ALA A 31 -7.18 -1.10 15.55
N THR A 32 -5.91 -0.76 15.28
CA THR A 32 -4.98 -0.23 16.30
C THR A 32 -5.45 1.12 16.82
N TYR A 33 -5.88 2.02 15.93
CA TYR A 33 -6.40 3.33 16.31
C TYR A 33 -7.66 3.21 17.18
N GLN A 34 -8.63 2.35 16.81
CA GLN A 34 -9.83 2.12 17.61
C GLN A 34 -9.50 1.53 18.98
N ALA A 35 -8.61 0.53 19.04
CA ALA A 35 -8.19 -0.08 20.31
C ALA A 35 -7.50 0.94 21.23
N ALA A 36 -6.62 1.77 20.67
CA ALA A 36 -5.95 2.84 21.39
C ALA A 36 -6.94 3.87 21.94
N LYS A 37 -7.90 4.29 21.11
CA LYS A 37 -8.96 5.20 21.52
C LYS A 37 -9.80 4.63 22.67
N THR A 38 -10.27 3.39 22.57
CA THR A 38 -11.03 2.73 23.65
C THR A 38 -10.21 2.60 24.93
N LEU A 39 -8.91 2.29 24.84
CA LEU A 39 -8.04 2.24 26.02
C LEU A 39 -7.93 3.63 26.70
N SER A 40 -7.84 4.68 25.91
CA SER A 40 -7.69 6.05 26.40
C SER A 40 -8.96 6.63 27.05
N GLU A 41 -10.15 6.10 26.74
CA GLU A 41 -11.42 6.53 27.35
C GLU A 41 -11.45 6.32 28.86
N GLY A 42 -10.66 5.37 29.38
CA GLY A 42 -10.50 5.13 30.82
C GLY A 42 -9.48 6.04 31.51
N TRP A 43 -8.79 6.92 30.75
CA TRP A 43 -7.75 7.79 31.29
C TRP A 43 -8.30 9.20 31.49
N GLU A 44 -8.19 9.73 32.71
CA GLU A 44 -8.57 11.11 33.02
C GLU A 44 -7.40 12.08 32.80
N GLY A 45 -7.72 13.31 32.34
CA GLY A 45 -6.78 14.43 32.26
C GLY A 45 -5.98 14.51 30.95
N ASP A 46 -5.05 15.48 30.91
CA ASP A 46 -4.28 15.88 29.71
C ASP A 46 -3.49 14.75 29.04
N ALA A 47 -3.18 13.68 29.79
CA ALA A 47 -2.48 12.51 29.28
C ALA A 47 -3.34 11.70 28.28
N SER A 48 -4.66 11.62 28.49
CA SER A 48 -5.56 10.92 27.55
C SER A 48 -5.71 11.71 26.27
N GLN A 49 -5.86 13.03 26.38
CA GLN A 49 -5.97 13.93 25.23
C GLN A 49 -4.69 13.89 24.38
N THR A 50 -3.51 14.02 25.01
CA THR A 50 -2.22 13.94 24.29
C THR A 50 -2.04 12.59 23.59
N PHE A 51 -2.47 11.51 24.23
CA PHE A 51 -2.40 10.18 23.64
C PHE A 51 -3.31 10.03 22.41
N VAL A 52 -4.57 10.49 22.49
CA VAL A 52 -5.51 10.47 21.37
C VAL A 52 -4.99 11.30 20.20
N GLU A 53 -4.48 12.51 20.46
CA GLU A 53 -3.90 13.38 19.43
C GLU A 53 -2.69 12.72 18.73
N ASN A 54 -1.81 12.08 19.49
CA ASN A 54 -0.67 11.35 18.92
C ASN A 54 -1.12 10.13 18.10
N MET A 55 -2.15 9.42 18.56
CA MET A 55 -2.70 8.27 17.83
C MET A 55 -3.41 8.69 16.55
N GLU A 56 -4.09 9.83 16.54
CA GLU A 56 -4.70 10.39 15.33
C GLU A 56 -3.63 10.78 14.29
N GLN A 57 -2.54 11.44 14.72
CA GLN A 57 -1.42 11.75 13.83
C GLN A 57 -0.76 10.48 13.25
N LEU A 58 -0.56 9.47 14.10
CA LEU A 58 -0.02 8.19 13.68
C LEU A 58 -0.95 7.50 12.67
N HIS A 59 -2.26 7.52 12.91
CA HIS A 59 -3.25 6.95 12.01
C HIS A 59 -3.29 7.70 10.65
N GLN A 60 -3.16 9.03 10.65
CA GLN A 60 -3.03 9.80 9.41
C GLN A 60 -1.78 9.39 8.62
N TRP A 61 -0.63 9.30 9.30
CA TRP A 61 0.63 8.88 8.67
C TRP A 61 0.53 7.46 8.08
N MET A 62 -0.11 6.52 8.78
CA MET A 62 -0.35 5.18 8.25
C MET A 62 -1.22 5.22 6.99
N ASN A 63 -2.27 6.03 6.96
CA ASN A 63 -3.10 6.19 5.76
C ASN A 63 -2.33 6.79 4.57
N GLU A 64 -1.43 7.76 4.81
CA GLU A 64 -0.56 8.32 3.77
C GLU A 64 0.42 7.27 3.22
N MET A 65 0.97 6.43 4.10
CA MET A 65 1.82 5.32 3.70
C MET A 65 1.05 4.31 2.83
N ALA A 66 -0.18 3.95 3.21
CA ALA A 66 -1.04 3.09 2.41
C ALA A 66 -1.31 3.69 1.02
N ALA A 67 -1.65 4.98 0.94
CA ALA A 67 -1.86 5.66 -0.34
C ALA A 67 -0.61 5.67 -1.25
N THR A 68 0.58 5.77 -0.64
CA THR A 68 1.86 5.67 -1.36
C THR A 68 2.07 4.27 -1.95
N LEU A 69 1.77 3.23 -1.17
CA LEU A 69 1.86 1.83 -1.62
C LEU A 69 0.83 1.50 -2.71
N GLU A 70 -0.40 2.00 -2.59
CA GLU A 70 -1.42 1.90 -3.64
C GLU A 70 -0.90 2.53 -4.95
N THR A 71 -0.34 3.73 -4.87
CA THR A 71 0.26 4.43 -6.03
C THR A 71 1.39 3.62 -6.65
N TYR A 72 2.28 3.05 -5.83
CA TYR A 72 3.37 2.21 -6.30
C TYR A 72 2.86 0.96 -7.03
N SER A 73 1.86 0.27 -6.48
CA SER A 73 1.23 -0.88 -7.13
C SER A 73 0.58 -0.50 -8.48
N ALA A 74 -0.04 0.67 -8.57
CA ALA A 74 -0.64 1.17 -9.80
C ALA A 74 0.42 1.45 -10.88
N GLN A 75 1.58 2.00 -10.50
CA GLN A 75 2.69 2.20 -11.43
C GLN A 75 3.30 0.88 -11.91
N LEU A 76 3.39 -0.14 -11.06
CA LEU A 76 3.81 -1.49 -11.47
C LEU A 76 2.84 -2.10 -12.49
N ASN A 77 1.53 -1.97 -12.26
CA ASN A 77 0.51 -2.41 -13.23
C ASN A 77 0.58 -1.64 -14.56
N LYS A 78 0.89 -0.34 -14.52
CA LYS A 78 1.10 0.46 -15.73
C LYS A 78 2.36 0.01 -16.48
N ALA A 79 3.46 -0.26 -15.78
CA ALA A 79 4.68 -0.79 -16.38
C ALA A 79 4.42 -2.15 -17.05
N ARG A 80 3.62 -3.02 -16.41
CA ARG A 80 3.18 -4.29 -16.98
C ARG A 80 2.48 -4.12 -18.33
N ALA A 81 1.51 -3.20 -18.42
CA ALA A 81 0.77 -2.94 -19.65
C ALA A 81 1.70 -2.50 -20.79
N THR A 82 2.69 -1.64 -20.51
CA THR A 82 3.70 -1.22 -21.48
C THR A 82 4.55 -2.41 -21.96
N TYR A 83 4.93 -3.31 -21.06
CA TYR A 83 5.68 -4.52 -21.44
C TYR A 83 4.85 -5.48 -22.30
N GLU A 84 3.58 -5.71 -21.97
CA GLU A 84 2.67 -6.55 -22.77
C GLU A 84 2.49 -5.98 -24.20
N GLU A 85 2.39 -4.66 -24.32
CA GLU A 85 2.25 -3.99 -25.63
C GLU A 85 3.53 -4.07 -26.47
N ALA A 86 4.69 -3.91 -25.82
CA ALA A 86 5.99 -4.06 -26.47
C ALA A 86 6.21 -5.50 -26.97
N ASP A 87 5.86 -6.50 -26.15
CA ASP A 87 6.02 -7.91 -26.49
C ASP A 87 5.06 -8.33 -27.63
N ARG A 88 3.80 -7.85 -27.60
CA ARG A 88 2.84 -8.04 -28.70
C ARG A 88 3.33 -7.42 -30.02
N THR A 89 3.92 -6.23 -29.96
CA THR A 89 4.48 -5.55 -31.13
C THR A 89 5.70 -6.29 -31.68
N ALA A 90 6.56 -6.83 -30.81
CA ALA A 90 7.69 -7.64 -31.24
C ALA A 90 7.25 -8.96 -31.89
N ALA A 91 6.22 -9.62 -31.33
CA ALA A 91 5.67 -10.86 -31.86
C ALA A 91 4.93 -10.69 -33.21
N GLY A 92 4.32 -9.53 -33.46
CA GLY A 92 3.64 -9.23 -34.73
C GLY A 92 4.57 -8.78 -35.87
N ASN A 93 5.85 -8.52 -35.58
CA ASN A 93 6.87 -8.13 -36.57
C ASN A 93 7.73 -9.33 -37.04
N PHE A 94 7.35 -10.55 -36.67
CA PHE A 94 7.86 -11.83 -37.19
C PHE A 94 6.75 -12.56 -37.94
#